data_AF-A0A1M4Z9D5-F1
#
_entry.id   AF-A0A1M4Z9D5-F1
#
_cell.length_a   1.000
_cell.length_b   1.000
_cell.length_c   1.000
_cell.angle_alpha   90.00
_cell.angle_beta   90.00
_cell.angle_gamma   90.00
#
_symmetry.space_group_name_H-M   'P 1'
#
loop_
_entity.id
_entity.type
_entity.pdbx_description
1 polymer ?
#
loop_
_entity_poly.entity_id
_entity_poly.type
_entity_poly.pdbx_seq_one_letter_code
_entity_poly.pdbx_strand_id
1 'polypeptide(L)'
;MLNTLQQFFNRALAMPEQAQDRRMTLELATAALLCEIVRADYHQDPRELEILRTMLQERFALGRGAVEELMQLADEEAEQAVDHFQFVRLINDHYGYDDKVALVELMWQLAYSDDELAAYEEHRIRKLADLLFVRHGDFIRTKLRVQQARDGSDGEGA
;
A
#
# COMPACT_ATOMS: atom_id res chain seq x y z
N MET A 1 10.55 9.54 -16.05
CA MET A 1 9.50 10.56 -15.92
C MET A 1 8.85 10.46 -14.54
N LEU A 2 9.63 10.61 -13.45
CA LEU A 2 9.16 10.52 -12.06
C LEU A 2 9.04 11.91 -11.39
N ASN A 3 9.72 12.93 -11.92
CA ASN A 3 9.71 14.30 -11.36
C ASN A 3 8.35 15.00 -11.42
N THR A 4 7.52 14.70 -12.41
CA THR A 4 6.22 15.37 -12.60
C THR A 4 5.22 14.99 -11.50
N LEU A 5 5.34 13.76 -10.96
CA LEU A 5 4.49 13.24 -9.89
C LEU A 5 4.88 13.84 -8.54
N GLN A 6 6.18 13.87 -8.21
CA GLN A 6 6.69 14.57 -7.03
C GLN A 6 6.29 16.06 -7.01
N GLN A 7 6.39 16.76 -8.16
CA GLN A 7 6.00 18.17 -8.25
C GLN A 7 4.51 18.41 -8.08
N PHE A 8 3.67 17.47 -8.54
CA PHE A 8 2.22 17.57 -8.37
C PHE A 8 1.80 17.30 -6.92
N PHE A 9 2.43 16.30 -6.28
CA PHE A 9 2.18 15.98 -4.87
C PHE A 9 2.58 17.12 -3.95
N ASN A 10 3.76 17.71 -4.18
CA ASN A 10 4.20 18.91 -3.44
C ASN A 10 3.24 20.09 -3.63
N ARG A 11 2.52 20.15 -4.75
CA ARG A 11 1.52 21.19 -5.02
C ARG A 11 0.15 20.88 -4.40
N ALA A 12 -0.24 19.60 -4.35
CA ALA A 12 -1.48 19.16 -3.72
C ALA A 12 -1.42 19.27 -2.19
N LEU A 13 -0.28 18.93 -1.57
CA LEU A 13 -0.05 19.08 -0.13
C LEU A 13 0.16 20.54 0.30
N ALA A 14 0.73 21.40 -0.57
CA ALA A 14 0.96 22.80 -0.24
C ALA A 14 -0.28 23.71 -0.30
N MET A 15 -1.45 23.21 -0.71
CA MET A 15 -2.68 24.01 -0.84
C MET A 15 -3.86 23.38 -0.07
N PRO A 16 -3.99 23.64 1.25
CA PRO A 16 -5.09 23.13 2.07
C PRO A 16 -6.47 23.79 1.79
N GLU A 17 -6.55 24.79 0.90
CA GLU A 17 -7.74 25.63 0.72
C GLU A 17 -8.72 25.19 -0.39
N GLN A 18 -8.52 24.02 -1.00
CA GLN A 18 -9.42 23.51 -2.05
C GLN A 18 -9.93 22.10 -1.71
N ALA A 19 -10.64 21.99 -0.59
CA ALA A 19 -11.27 20.76 -0.08
C ALA A 19 -12.37 20.16 -0.98
N GLN A 20 -12.58 20.66 -2.20
CA GLN A 20 -13.61 20.18 -3.15
C GLN A 20 -13.06 19.47 -4.39
N ASP A 21 -11.74 19.46 -4.62
CA ASP A 21 -11.10 18.76 -5.75
C ASP A 21 -10.01 17.81 -5.23
N ARG A 22 -10.30 17.09 -4.12
CA ARG A 22 -9.45 16.01 -3.59
C ARG A 22 -9.52 14.84 -4.58
N ARG A 23 -8.86 14.98 -5.73
CA ARG A 23 -8.80 13.92 -6.73
C ARG A 23 -8.10 12.74 -6.08
N MET A 24 -8.79 11.61 -5.98
CA MET A 24 -8.15 10.35 -5.64
C MET A 24 -7.00 10.11 -6.60
N THR A 25 -5.78 10.22 -6.09
CA THR A 25 -4.57 9.94 -6.86
C THR A 25 -4.23 8.46 -6.74
N LEU A 26 -3.39 7.97 -7.64
CA LEU A 26 -2.96 6.57 -7.60
C LEU A 26 -2.15 6.28 -6.34
N GLU A 27 -1.36 7.25 -5.89
CA GLU A 27 -0.57 7.20 -4.67
C GLU A 27 -1.48 7.12 -3.44
N LEU A 28 -2.54 7.95 -3.40
CA LEU A 28 -3.53 7.92 -2.32
C LEU A 28 -4.32 6.61 -2.32
N ALA A 29 -4.75 6.12 -3.48
CA ALA A 29 -5.43 4.83 -3.58
C ALA A 29 -4.52 3.67 -3.16
N THR A 30 -3.26 3.72 -3.54
CA THR A 30 -2.25 2.72 -3.14
C THR A 30 -1.99 2.76 -1.64
N ALA A 31 -1.79 3.95 -1.07
CA ALA A 31 -1.59 4.14 0.35
C ALA A 31 -2.83 3.71 1.14
N ALA A 32 -4.03 4.02 0.66
CA ALA A 32 -5.29 3.59 1.27
C ALA A 32 -5.43 2.07 1.30
N LEU A 33 -5.11 1.37 0.20
CA LEU A 33 -5.14 -0.10 0.20
C LEU A 33 -4.10 -0.71 1.15
N LEU A 34 -2.92 -0.11 1.29
CA LEU A 34 -1.90 -0.61 2.22
C LEU A 34 -2.27 -0.30 3.67
N CYS A 35 -2.80 0.88 3.97
CA CYS A 35 -3.39 1.21 5.28
C CYS A 35 -4.53 0.24 5.63
N GLU A 36 -5.33 -0.18 4.64
CA GLU A 36 -6.43 -1.12 4.82
C GLU A 36 -5.93 -2.52 5.27
N ILE A 37 -4.71 -2.93 4.88
CA ILE A 37 -4.08 -4.16 5.38
C ILE A 37 -3.68 -4.02 6.84
N VAL A 38 -2.94 -2.96 7.21
CA VAL A 38 -2.51 -2.70 8.60
C VAL A 38 -3.71 -2.52 9.54
N ARG A 39 -4.85 -2.03 9.04
CA ARG A 39 -6.07 -1.86 9.84
C ARG A 39 -6.93 -3.13 9.94
N ALA A 40 -6.58 -4.21 9.26
CA ALA A 40 -7.43 -5.39 9.12
C ALA A 40 -7.82 -6.03 10.46
N ASP A 41 -6.94 -5.98 11.47
CA ASP A 41 -7.17 -6.61 12.79
C ASP A 41 -7.59 -5.62 13.90
N TYR A 42 -7.92 -4.37 13.56
CA TYR A 42 -8.27 -3.29 14.51
C TYR A 42 -7.22 -2.97 15.59
N HIS A 43 -6.10 -3.70 15.64
CA HIS A 43 -4.92 -3.46 16.46
C HIS A 43 -3.80 -2.97 15.54
N GLN A 44 -3.65 -1.65 15.41
CA GLN A 44 -2.53 -1.08 14.67
C GLN A 44 -1.26 -1.25 15.51
N ASP A 45 -0.31 -2.09 15.08
CA ASP A 45 1.00 -2.10 15.72
C ASP A 45 1.80 -0.88 15.20
N PRO A 46 2.37 -0.03 16.07
CA PRO A 46 3.23 1.06 15.66
C PRO A 46 4.42 0.63 14.78
N ARG A 47 4.86 -0.64 14.85
CA ARG A 47 5.88 -1.23 13.96
C ARG A 47 5.40 -1.34 12.51
N GLU A 48 4.19 -1.83 12.30
CA GLU A 48 3.59 -1.96 10.97
C GLU A 48 3.40 -0.58 10.32
N LEU A 49 2.99 0.41 11.12
CA LEU A 49 2.86 1.80 10.65
C LEU A 49 4.22 2.41 10.25
N GLU A 50 5.30 2.11 10.96
CA GLU A 50 6.65 2.58 10.57
C GLU A 50 7.14 1.90 9.29
N ILE A 51 6.82 0.61 9.12
CA ILE A 51 7.18 -0.16 7.92
C ILE A 51 6.39 0.36 6.71
N LEU A 52 5.07 0.55 6.86
CA LEU A 52 4.24 1.19 5.85
C LEU A 52 4.79 2.58 5.49
N ARG A 53 5.15 3.40 6.48
CA ARG A 53 5.73 4.72 6.25
C ARG A 53 7.01 4.62 5.42
N THR A 54 7.93 3.74 5.80
CA THR A 54 9.21 3.55 5.10
C THR A 54 8.97 3.10 3.66
N MET A 55 8.08 2.13 3.44
CA MET A 55 7.71 1.68 2.09
C MET A 55 7.14 2.80 1.22
N LEU A 56 6.25 3.64 1.78
CA LEU A 56 5.68 4.77 1.05
C LEU A 56 6.74 5.84 0.73
N GLN A 57 7.66 6.10 1.65
CA GLN A 57 8.78 7.02 1.44
C GLN A 57 9.67 6.56 0.28
N GLU A 58 10.08 5.29 0.28
CA GLU A 58 10.94 4.73 -0.76
C GLU A 58 10.22 4.66 -2.11
N ARG A 59 8.97 4.20 -2.12
CA ARG A 59 8.20 3.99 -3.35
C ARG A 59 7.86 5.30 -4.06
N PHE A 60 7.49 6.34 -3.30
CA PHE A 60 7.08 7.63 -3.86
C PHE A 60 8.17 8.70 -3.80
N ALA A 61 9.36 8.35 -3.28
CA ALA A 61 10.46 9.28 -3.00
C ALA A 61 9.98 10.50 -2.20
N LEU A 62 9.14 10.28 -1.18
CA LEU A 62 8.54 11.33 -0.37
C LEU A 62 9.27 11.49 0.98
N GLY A 63 9.32 12.72 1.49
CA GLY A 63 9.81 13.00 2.84
C GLY A 63 8.82 12.54 3.92
N ARG A 64 9.30 12.38 5.16
CA ARG A 64 8.50 11.90 6.30
C ARG A 64 7.18 12.67 6.49
N GLY A 65 7.21 14.01 6.47
CA GLY A 65 6.00 14.80 6.65
C GLY A 65 4.96 14.59 5.53
N ALA A 66 5.40 14.47 4.28
CA ALA A 66 4.51 14.21 3.15
C ALA A 66 3.88 12.80 3.19
N VAL A 67 4.62 11.82 3.70
CA VAL A 67 4.09 10.46 3.89
C VAL A 67 3.13 10.39 5.06
N GLU A 68 3.40 11.07 6.17
CA GLU A 68 2.45 11.16 7.29
C GLU A 68 1.14 11.82 6.85
N GLU A 69 1.23 12.91 6.09
CA GLU A 69 0.06 13.55 5.51
C GLU A 69 -0.68 12.61 4.55
N LEU A 70 0.04 11.89 3.67
CA LEU A 70 -0.56 10.89 2.79
C LEU A 70 -1.25 9.75 3.55
N MET A 71 -0.64 9.25 4.63
CA MET A 71 -1.22 8.21 5.47
C MET A 71 -2.48 8.71 6.18
N GLN A 72 -2.45 9.95 6.70
CA GLN A 72 -3.62 10.56 7.33
C GLN A 72 -4.76 10.77 6.31
N LEU A 73 -4.43 11.27 5.12
CA LEU A 73 -5.39 11.41 4.03
C LEU A 73 -5.98 10.06 3.62
N ALA A 74 -5.14 9.04 3.48
CA ALA A 74 -5.55 7.69 3.14
C ALA A 74 -6.49 7.11 4.21
N ASP A 75 -6.23 7.39 5.49
CA ASP A 75 -7.04 6.95 6.61
C ASP A 75 -8.41 7.64 6.64
N GLU A 76 -8.43 8.97 6.49
CA GLU A 76 -9.65 9.77 6.38
C GLU A 76 -10.52 9.30 5.20
N GLU A 77 -9.92 9.09 4.03
CA GLU A 77 -10.62 8.63 2.85
C GLU A 77 -11.08 7.18 3.00
N ALA A 78 -10.34 6.30 3.66
CA ALA A 78 -10.77 4.93 3.95
C ALA A 78 -11.94 4.88 4.95
N GLU A 79 -11.98 5.78 5.92
CA GLU A 79 -13.11 5.90 6.86
C GLU A 79 -14.36 6.50 6.21
N GLN A 80 -14.18 7.49 5.32
CA GLN A 80 -15.30 8.12 4.61
C GLN A 80 -15.77 7.33 3.38
N ALA A 81 -14.91 6.48 2.81
CA ALA A 81 -15.25 5.62 1.70
C ALA A 81 -16.30 4.59 2.15
N VAL A 82 -17.55 4.83 1.72
CA VAL A 82 -18.63 3.84 1.78
C VAL A 82 -18.25 2.55 1.04
N ASP A 83 -17.35 2.66 0.05
CA ASP A 83 -16.90 1.52 -0.72
C ASP A 83 -15.42 1.63 -1.14
N HIS A 84 -14.57 0.73 -0.63
CA HIS A 84 -13.12 0.67 -0.96
C HIS A 84 -12.87 0.33 -2.44
N PHE A 85 -13.93 -0.07 -3.16
CA PHE A 85 -13.92 -0.35 -4.59
C PHE A 85 -13.49 0.85 -5.44
N GLN A 86 -13.64 2.09 -4.96
CA GLN A 86 -13.17 3.26 -5.71
C GLN A 86 -11.63 3.30 -5.84
N PHE A 87 -10.90 2.89 -4.80
CA PHE A 87 -9.44 2.80 -4.83
C PHE A 87 -8.97 1.67 -5.74
N VAL A 88 -9.59 0.49 -5.59
CA VAL A 88 -9.28 -0.67 -6.43
C VAL A 88 -9.58 -0.38 -7.89
N ARG A 89 -10.69 0.30 -8.19
CA ARG A 89 -11.03 0.70 -9.56
C ARG A 89 -9.99 1.65 -10.14
N LEU A 90 -9.58 2.68 -9.40
CA LEU A 90 -8.57 3.62 -9.86
C LEU A 90 -7.25 2.91 -10.17
N ILE A 91 -6.81 2.00 -9.30
CA ILE A 91 -5.61 1.19 -9.53
C ILE A 91 -5.82 0.30 -10.76
N ASN A 92 -6.98 -0.34 -10.89
CA ASN A 92 -7.25 -1.20 -12.03
C ASN A 92 -7.24 -0.48 -13.38
N ASP A 93 -7.70 0.76 -13.42
CA ASP A 93 -7.81 1.59 -14.62
C ASP A 93 -6.45 2.16 -15.07
N HIS A 94 -5.50 2.32 -14.14
CA HIS A 94 -4.21 2.96 -14.43
C HIS A 94 -2.99 2.03 -14.35
N TYR A 95 -3.02 1.00 -13.50
CA TYR A 95 -1.89 0.08 -13.33
C TYR A 95 -1.91 -1.02 -14.40
N GLY A 96 -0.73 -1.33 -14.93
CA GLY A 96 -0.54 -2.54 -15.73
C GLY A 96 -0.66 -3.80 -14.86
N TYR A 97 -0.75 -4.96 -15.50
CA TYR A 97 -0.82 -6.23 -14.76
C TYR A 97 0.38 -6.42 -13.83
N ASP A 98 1.59 -6.14 -14.32
CA ASP A 98 2.83 -6.28 -13.53
C ASP A 98 2.85 -5.33 -12.32
N ASP A 99 2.34 -4.11 -12.45
CA ASP A 99 2.24 -3.16 -11.34
C ASP A 99 1.23 -3.64 -10.27
N LYS A 100 0.16 -4.33 -10.68
CA LYS A 100 -0.81 -4.94 -9.76
C LYS A 100 -0.19 -6.13 -9.03
N VAL A 101 0.60 -6.96 -9.71
CA VAL A 101 1.35 -8.04 -9.08
C VAL A 101 2.36 -7.48 -8.07
N ALA A 102 3.09 -6.42 -8.44
CA ALA A 102 4.02 -5.74 -7.53
C ALA A 102 3.29 -5.13 -6.31
N LEU A 103 2.09 -4.60 -6.49
CA LEU A 103 1.28 -4.10 -5.39
C LEU A 103 0.89 -5.22 -4.41
N VAL A 104 0.49 -6.39 -4.91
CA VAL A 104 0.21 -7.56 -4.07
C VAL A 104 1.47 -8.04 -3.35
N GLU A 105 2.64 -7.96 -3.98
CA GLU A 105 3.92 -8.27 -3.34
C GLU A 105 4.23 -7.32 -2.18
N LEU A 106 3.96 -6.02 -2.32
CA LEU A 106 4.11 -5.04 -1.25
C LEU A 106 3.15 -5.30 -0.08
N MET A 107 1.90 -5.70 -0.38
CA MET A 107 0.95 -6.10 0.66
C MET A 107 1.47 -7.29 1.47
N TRP A 108 2.11 -8.26 0.81
CA TRP A 108 2.75 -9.37 1.51
C TRP A 108 3.92 -8.92 2.37
N GLN A 109 4.81 -8.06 1.87
CA GLN A 109 5.92 -7.55 2.67
C GLN A 109 5.45 -6.83 3.94
N LEU A 110 4.29 -6.16 3.87
CA LEU A 110 3.68 -5.47 4.99
C LEU A 110 3.01 -6.43 5.99
N ALA A 111 2.29 -7.45 5.53
CA ALA A 111 1.67 -8.45 6.43
C ALA A 111 2.67 -9.49 6.97
N TYR A 112 3.85 -9.57 6.38
CA TYR A 112 4.99 -10.30 6.94
C TYR A 112 5.92 -9.37 7.73
N SER A 113 5.42 -8.24 8.23
CA SER A 113 6.24 -7.27 8.94
C SER A 113 6.46 -7.62 10.41
N ASP A 114 5.48 -8.28 11.04
CA ASP A 114 5.71 -9.06 12.23
C ASP A 114 6.12 -10.49 11.82
N ASP A 115 6.74 -11.24 12.74
CA ASP A 115 7.25 -12.58 12.46
C ASP A 115 6.15 -13.61 12.11
N GLU A 116 4.87 -13.22 12.09
CA GLU A 116 3.75 -14.14 11.90
C GLU A 116 2.57 -13.52 11.12
N LEU A 117 2.41 -13.93 9.85
CA LEU A 117 1.25 -13.54 9.05
C LEU A 117 -0.08 -13.94 9.71
N ALA A 118 -0.92 -12.95 10.03
CA ALA A 118 -2.23 -13.21 10.61
C ALA A 118 -3.25 -13.68 9.56
N ALA A 119 -4.17 -14.56 9.98
CA ALA A 119 -5.19 -15.12 9.08
C ALA A 119 -6.13 -14.05 8.47
N TYR A 120 -6.41 -12.97 9.23
CA TYR A 120 -7.23 -11.86 8.77
C TYR A 120 -6.54 -11.03 7.69
N GLU A 121 -5.23 -10.83 7.81
CA GLU A 121 -4.42 -10.13 6.81
C GLU A 121 -4.31 -10.95 5.53
N GLU A 122 -4.02 -12.24 5.61
CA GLU A 122 -3.99 -13.12 4.43
C GLU A 122 -5.35 -13.08 3.69
N HIS A 123 -6.45 -13.14 4.44
CA HIS A 123 -7.79 -13.07 3.86
C HIS A 123 -8.02 -11.72 3.16
N ARG A 124 -7.54 -10.62 3.74
CA ARG A 124 -7.65 -9.28 3.19
C ARG A 124 -6.81 -9.10 1.93
N ILE A 125 -5.54 -9.51 1.94
CA ILE A 125 -4.66 -9.49 0.76
C ILE A 125 -5.27 -10.33 -0.36
N ARG A 126 -5.84 -11.51 -0.04
CA ARG A 126 -6.52 -12.34 -1.05
C ARG A 126 -7.70 -11.61 -1.67
N LYS A 127 -8.56 -10.99 -0.86
CA LYS A 127 -9.72 -10.22 -1.35
C LYS A 127 -9.28 -9.06 -2.23
N LEU A 128 -8.23 -8.32 -1.85
CA LEU A 128 -7.70 -7.23 -2.66
C LEU A 128 -7.07 -7.73 -3.96
N ALA A 129 -6.33 -8.84 -3.93
CA ALA A 129 -5.75 -9.44 -5.13
C ALA A 129 -6.83 -9.87 -6.14
N ASP A 130 -7.93 -10.43 -5.66
CA ASP A 130 -9.09 -10.78 -6.49
C ASP A 130 -9.72 -9.52 -7.11
N LEU A 131 -9.89 -8.45 -6.33
CA LEU A 131 -10.42 -7.17 -6.82
C LEU A 131 -9.46 -6.48 -7.81
N LEU A 132 -8.16 -6.68 -7.67
CA LEU A 132 -7.12 -6.21 -8.60
C LEU A 132 -6.96 -7.12 -9.84
N PHE A 133 -7.77 -8.18 -9.96
CA PHE A 133 -7.69 -9.17 -11.03
C PHE A 133 -6.32 -9.84 -11.17
N VAL A 134 -5.60 -10.01 -10.05
CA VAL A 134 -4.33 -10.74 -10.02
C VAL A 134 -4.63 -12.24 -10.02
N ARG A 135 -3.97 -12.99 -10.91
CA ARG A 135 -4.20 -14.44 -11.01
C ARG A 135 -3.69 -15.15 -9.77
N HIS A 136 -4.39 -16.20 -9.36
CA HIS A 136 -4.01 -17.02 -8.19
C HIS A 136 -2.55 -17.50 -8.24
N GLY A 137 -2.07 -17.92 -9.42
CA GLY A 137 -0.67 -18.34 -9.57
C GLY A 137 0.34 -17.24 -9.25
N ASP A 138 0.06 -16.00 -9.65
CA ASP A 138 0.94 -14.87 -9.34
C ASP A 138 0.80 -14.41 -7.89
N PHE A 139 -0.39 -14.49 -7.31
CA PHE A 139 -0.63 -14.26 -5.89
C PHE A 139 0.20 -15.21 -4.99
N ILE A 140 0.26 -16.50 -5.34
CA ILE A 140 1.11 -17.46 -4.60
C ILE A 140 2.59 -17.17 -4.84
N ARG A 141 2.98 -16.82 -6.07
CA ARG A 141 4.38 -16.48 -6.39
C ARG A 141 4.88 -15.28 -5.60
N THR A 142 4.08 -14.22 -5.46
CA THR A 142 4.48 -13.04 -4.66
C THR A 142 4.63 -13.39 -3.19
N LYS A 143 3.72 -14.21 -2.63
CA LYS A 143 3.85 -14.74 -1.25
C LYS A 143 5.19 -15.48 -1.06
N LEU A 144 5.49 -16.43 -1.95
CA LEU A 144 6.71 -17.24 -1.89
C LEU A 144 7.98 -16.39 -2.04
N ARG A 145 7.97 -15.35 -2.89
CA ARG A 145 9.13 -14.44 -3.03
C ARG A 145 9.41 -13.69 -1.75
N VAL A 146 8.38 -13.15 -1.10
CA VAL A 146 8.54 -12.41 0.16
C VAL A 146 9.05 -13.34 1.26
N GLN A 147 8.50 -14.56 1.36
CA GLN A 147 9.01 -15.57 2.29
C GLN A 147 10.48 -15.92 2.03
N GLN A 148 10.86 -16.18 0.78
CA GLN A 148 12.25 -16.50 0.42
C GLN A 148 13.22 -15.34 0.67
N ALA A 149 12.79 -14.09 0.43
CA ALA A 149 13.60 -12.92 0.72
C ALA A 149 13.87 -12.78 2.23
N ARG A 150 12.90 -13.14 3.08
CA ARG A 150 13.09 -13.20 4.54
C ARG A 150 14.00 -14.36 4.93
N ASP A 151 13.71 -15.59 4.49
CA ASP A 151 14.50 -16.79 4.83
C ASP A 151 15.97 -16.69 4.36
N GLY A 152 16.22 -15.99 3.24
CA GLY A 152 17.56 -15.73 2.73
C GLY A 152 18.35 -14.69 3.52
N SER A 153 17.68 -13.84 4.31
CA SER A 153 18.32 -12.82 5.15
C SER A 153 18.95 -13.42 6.42
N ASP A 154 18.48 -14.60 6.86
CA ASP A 154 19.01 -15.34 8.01
C ASP A 154 20.19 -16.28 7.66
N GLY A 155 20.57 -16.36 6.38
CA GLY A 155 21.55 -17.34 5.86
C GLY A 155 22.97 -16.82 5.60
N GLU A 156 23.24 -15.52 5.65
CA GLU A 156 24.55 -14.94 5.28
C GLU A 156 25.27 -14.36 6.50
N GLY A 157 25.61 -15.25 7.43
CA GLY A 157 26.32 -14.95 8.67
C GLY A 157 26.98 -16.18 9.28
N ALA A 158 27.83 -16.88 8.51
CA ALA A 158 28.74 -17.90 9.02
C ALA A 158 30.06 -17.93 8.23
#